data_AF-A0A2K0UQL8-F1
#
_entry.id   AF-A0A2K0UQL8-F1
#
_cell.length_a   1.000
_cell.length_b   1.000
_cell.length_c   1.000
_cell.angle_alpha   90.00
_cell.angle_beta   90.00
_cell.angle_gamma   90.00
#
_symmetry.space_group_name_H-M   'P 1'
#
loop_
_entity.id
_entity.type
_entity.pdbx_description
1 polymer ?
#
loop_
_entity_poly.entity_id
_entity_poly.type
_entity_poly.pdbx_seq_one_letter_code
_entity_poly.pdbx_strand_id
1 'polypeptide(L)'
;MALKYIPNDLPLQSLDHDPQQLMKSSLEHILKTTPPLPAYPDPAQLGGFIRGPTSIAFLFFRLATLYPDVQVADHALLHWAEQYLNADRGELALTTRVGISCEKLAHEALKACIGRDTSHVDAFLSNMPAIVGPWPDSAKDPFESEIWQGRAGTLYLLRLMRHHVPDSAALLEDPIAQVSQKILADSLDQDGGGWTFHKHKYVGAGHGDIGIVTQLALTTPALAPKLTPKLRALLNLQKDGNWPIAKEIDETRHPSLMQWCHGAPGFVFSLRAMRPYFPDLHDQIDAAINKAQEAIWELGLLRKEPSLCHGILGNAL
;
A
#
# COMPACT_ATOMS: atom_id res chain seq x y z
N MET A 1 -30.57 10.16 -9.14
CA MET A 1 -29.48 9.17 -9.26
C MET A 1 -29.48 8.30 -8.02
N ALA A 2 -29.20 7.00 -8.14
CA ALA A 2 -29.05 6.14 -6.96
C ALA A 2 -27.88 6.60 -6.09
N LEU A 3 -28.02 6.53 -4.76
CA LEU A 3 -26.93 6.82 -3.83
C LEU A 3 -25.76 5.87 -4.10
N LYS A 4 -24.52 6.38 -4.06
CA LYS A 4 -23.30 5.54 -4.25
C LYS A 4 -22.99 4.63 -3.05
N TYR A 5 -23.68 4.85 -1.94
CA TYR A 5 -23.55 4.12 -0.69
C TYR A 5 -24.91 3.56 -0.23
N ILE A 6 -24.84 2.67 0.75
CA ILE A 6 -25.94 2.10 1.51
C ILE A 6 -26.00 2.87 2.83
N PRO A 7 -27.15 3.44 3.23
CA PRO A 7 -27.28 4.05 4.54
C PRO A 7 -26.88 3.08 5.66
N ASN A 8 -26.10 3.57 6.62
CA ASN A 8 -25.67 2.77 7.77
C ASN A 8 -26.69 2.85 8.91
N ASP A 9 -27.94 2.51 8.59
CA ASP A 9 -29.10 2.50 9.50
C ASP A 9 -29.59 1.07 9.80
N LEU A 10 -28.84 0.07 9.33
CA LEU A 10 -29.12 -1.33 9.58
C LEU A 10 -28.83 -1.68 11.05
N PRO A 11 -29.67 -2.52 11.68
CA PRO A 11 -29.37 -3.01 13.03
C PRO A 11 -28.06 -3.81 13.02
N LEU A 12 -27.33 -3.76 14.14
CA LEU A 12 -26.12 -4.57 14.32
C LEU A 12 -26.45 -6.04 14.07
N GLN A 13 -25.72 -6.65 13.13
CA GLN A 13 -25.85 -8.06 12.81
C GLN A 13 -24.84 -8.87 13.60
N SER A 14 -25.25 -10.06 14.03
CA SER A 14 -24.34 -11.06 14.59
C SER A 14 -23.79 -11.91 13.45
N LEU A 15 -22.55 -12.37 13.58
CA LEU A 15 -21.98 -13.35 12.65
C LEU A 15 -22.57 -14.73 12.97
N ASP A 16 -22.94 -15.48 11.93
CA ASP A 16 -23.49 -16.83 12.08
C ASP A 16 -22.42 -17.85 12.55
N HIS A 17 -21.14 -17.51 12.38
CA HIS A 17 -20.00 -18.35 12.71
C HIS A 17 -18.86 -17.51 13.30
N ASP A 18 -17.93 -18.18 13.99
CA ASP A 18 -16.73 -17.54 14.51
C ASP A 18 -15.88 -16.91 13.38
N PRO A 19 -15.31 -15.71 13.57
CA PRO A 19 -14.49 -15.05 12.54
C PRO A 19 -13.36 -15.91 11.98
N GLN A 20 -12.72 -16.75 12.80
CA GLN A 20 -11.66 -17.65 12.35
C GLN A 20 -12.21 -18.73 11.41
N GLN A 21 -13.42 -19.23 11.66
CA GLN A 21 -14.08 -20.19 10.77
C GLN A 21 -14.41 -19.56 9.42
N LEU A 22 -14.99 -18.35 9.42
CA LEU A 22 -15.29 -17.61 8.19
C LEU A 22 -14.04 -17.28 7.37
N MET A 23 -12.94 -16.93 8.06
CA MET A 23 -11.63 -16.74 7.43
C MET A 23 -11.14 -18.03 6.76
N LYS A 24 -11.18 -19.17 7.47
CA LYS A 24 -10.78 -20.46 6.92
C LYS A 24 -11.59 -20.82 5.68
N SER A 25 -12.92 -20.73 5.73
CA SER A 25 -13.79 -20.99 4.57
C SER A 25 -13.46 -20.09 3.38
N SER A 26 -13.14 -18.82 3.63
CA SER A 26 -12.72 -17.88 2.57
C SER A 26 -11.40 -18.28 1.94
N LEU A 27 -10.42 -18.73 2.74
CA LEU A 27 -9.14 -19.22 2.24
C LEU A 27 -9.28 -20.54 1.46
N GLU A 28 -10.12 -21.46 1.91
CA GLU A 28 -10.46 -22.68 1.17
C GLU A 28 -11.10 -22.35 -0.19
N HIS A 29 -11.97 -21.35 -0.23
CA HIS A 29 -12.56 -20.86 -1.48
C HIS A 29 -11.50 -20.32 -2.44
N ILE A 30 -10.53 -19.54 -1.94
CA ILE A 30 -9.39 -19.05 -2.74
C ILE A 30 -8.59 -20.23 -3.31
N LEU A 31 -8.25 -21.23 -2.49
CA LEU A 31 -7.51 -22.41 -2.94
C LEU A 31 -8.28 -23.22 -3.99
N LYS A 32 -9.60 -23.31 -3.86
CA LYS A 32 -10.47 -24.01 -4.82
C LYS A 32 -10.61 -23.26 -6.15
N THR A 33 -10.74 -21.94 -6.11
CA THR A 33 -11.02 -21.11 -7.30
C THR A 33 -9.77 -20.62 -8.02
N THR A 34 -8.67 -20.48 -7.29
CA THR A 34 -7.39 -19.98 -7.79
C THR A 34 -6.22 -20.81 -7.23
N PRO A 35 -6.20 -22.15 -7.43
CA PRO A 35 -5.18 -23.01 -6.83
C PRO A 35 -3.75 -22.58 -7.24
N PRO A 36 -2.73 -22.85 -6.40
CA PRO A 36 -1.35 -22.64 -6.80
C PRO A 36 -1.03 -23.49 -8.04
N LEU A 37 -0.39 -22.86 -9.03
CA LEU A 37 0.01 -23.49 -10.29
C LEU A 37 1.53 -23.72 -10.30
N PRO A 38 2.04 -24.70 -11.06
CA PRO A 38 3.48 -24.88 -11.21
C PRO A 38 4.15 -23.71 -11.93
N ALA A 39 3.41 -23.00 -12.79
CA ALA A 39 3.89 -21.84 -13.54
C ALA A 39 2.78 -20.82 -13.81
N TYR A 40 3.16 -19.54 -13.91
CA TYR A 40 2.31 -18.40 -14.30
C TYR A 40 2.93 -17.69 -15.50
N PRO A 41 2.74 -18.22 -16.74
CA PRO A 41 3.45 -17.74 -17.93
C PRO A 41 2.87 -16.45 -18.52
N ASP A 42 1.66 -16.04 -18.12
CA ASP A 42 1.00 -14.83 -18.60
C ASP A 42 1.38 -13.62 -17.73
N PRO A 43 2.17 -12.65 -18.26
CA PRO A 43 2.55 -11.47 -17.50
C PRO A 43 1.36 -10.60 -17.07
N ALA A 44 0.20 -10.71 -17.71
CA ALA A 44 -0.99 -9.97 -17.30
C ALA A 44 -1.50 -10.38 -15.90
N GLN A 45 -1.22 -11.62 -15.50
CA GLN A 45 -1.54 -12.16 -14.17
C GLN A 45 -0.59 -11.64 -13.08
N LEU A 46 0.58 -11.15 -13.46
CA LEU A 46 1.63 -10.69 -12.57
C LEU A 46 1.42 -9.21 -12.22
N GLY A 47 1.26 -8.93 -10.93
CA GLY A 47 0.84 -7.62 -10.45
C GLY A 47 1.37 -7.27 -9.06
N GLY A 48 2.41 -7.96 -8.59
CA GLY A 48 2.99 -7.78 -7.27
C GLY A 48 1.97 -8.07 -6.17
N PHE A 49 1.87 -7.19 -5.18
CA PHE A 49 0.94 -7.36 -4.05
C PHE A 49 -0.51 -6.98 -4.37
N ILE A 50 -0.79 -6.51 -5.59
CA ILE A 50 -2.11 -6.01 -5.96
C ILE A 50 -3.03 -7.10 -6.47
N ARG A 51 -2.46 -8.02 -7.25
CA ARG A 51 -3.17 -9.14 -7.86
C ARG A 51 -2.17 -10.20 -8.27
N GLY A 52 -2.68 -11.40 -8.54
CA GLY A 52 -1.86 -12.50 -9.02
C GLY A 52 -1.25 -13.36 -7.91
N PRO A 53 -0.37 -14.30 -8.27
CA PRO A 53 0.15 -15.30 -7.34
C PRO A 53 0.92 -14.70 -6.18
N THR A 54 1.69 -13.64 -6.42
CA THR A 54 2.47 -12.98 -5.36
C THR A 54 1.58 -12.23 -4.36
N SER A 55 0.44 -11.69 -4.79
CA SER A 55 -0.56 -11.10 -3.90
C SER A 55 -1.22 -12.16 -3.01
N ILE A 56 -1.57 -13.33 -3.56
CA ILE A 56 -2.14 -14.44 -2.79
C ILE A 56 -1.09 -15.02 -1.82
N ALA A 57 0.16 -15.18 -2.26
CA ALA A 57 1.27 -15.58 -1.40
C ALA A 57 1.43 -14.60 -0.22
N PHE A 58 1.37 -13.29 -0.49
CA PHE A 58 1.46 -12.26 0.53
C PHE A 58 0.31 -12.34 1.56
N LEU A 59 -0.93 -12.58 1.10
CA LEU A 59 -2.07 -12.81 1.99
C LEU A 59 -1.80 -13.97 2.95
N PHE A 60 -1.43 -15.15 2.43
CA PHE A 60 -1.14 -16.32 3.25
C PHE A 60 0.04 -16.08 4.21
N PHE A 61 1.10 -15.42 3.75
CA PHE A 61 2.25 -15.07 4.58
C PHE A 61 1.86 -14.14 5.74
N ARG A 62 1.07 -13.10 5.48
CA ARG A 62 0.60 -12.17 6.51
C ARG A 62 -0.29 -12.88 7.52
N LEU A 63 -1.20 -13.73 7.07
CA LEU A 63 -2.07 -14.51 7.97
C LEU A 63 -1.29 -15.55 8.76
N ALA A 64 -0.28 -16.21 8.19
CA ALA A 64 0.60 -17.12 8.91
C ALA A 64 1.37 -16.42 10.04
N THR A 65 1.71 -15.14 9.85
CA THR A 65 2.37 -14.32 10.89
C THR A 65 1.42 -13.98 12.04
N LEU A 66 0.14 -13.72 11.73
CA LEU A 66 -0.87 -13.33 12.72
C LEU A 66 -1.52 -14.53 13.43
N TYR A 67 -1.64 -15.65 12.73
CA TYR A 67 -2.35 -16.85 13.15
C TYR A 67 -1.51 -18.10 12.88
N PRO A 68 -0.39 -18.29 13.59
CA PRO A 68 0.59 -19.35 13.30
C PRO A 68 0.02 -20.77 13.43
N ASP A 69 -0.99 -20.96 14.28
CA ASP A 69 -1.60 -22.27 14.54
C ASP A 69 -2.76 -22.60 13.57
N VAL A 70 -3.15 -21.65 12.70
CA VAL A 70 -4.24 -21.87 11.77
C VAL A 70 -3.79 -22.74 10.60
N GLN A 71 -4.60 -23.74 10.29
CA GLN A 71 -4.46 -24.59 9.12
C GLN A 71 -5.70 -24.52 8.24
N VAL A 72 -5.47 -24.65 6.94
CA VAL A 72 -6.49 -24.65 5.88
C VAL A 72 -6.15 -25.76 4.91
N ALA A 73 -7.14 -26.58 4.55
CA ALA A 73 -6.95 -27.78 3.72
C ALA A 73 -5.76 -28.63 4.21
N ASP A 74 -5.73 -28.91 5.53
CA ASP A 74 -4.72 -29.73 6.23
C ASP A 74 -3.27 -29.23 6.17
N HIS A 75 -3.05 -27.97 5.77
CA HIS A 75 -1.73 -27.35 5.72
C HIS A 75 -1.68 -26.03 6.51
N ALA A 76 -0.52 -25.75 7.11
CA ALA A 76 -0.23 -24.44 7.69
C ALA A 76 -0.31 -23.33 6.63
N LEU A 77 -0.70 -22.12 7.01
CA LEU A 77 -0.85 -21.02 6.06
C LEU A 77 0.45 -20.68 5.31
N LEU A 78 1.61 -20.83 5.95
CA LEU A 78 2.91 -20.59 5.32
C LEU A 78 3.18 -21.55 4.15
N HIS A 79 2.71 -22.80 4.24
CA HIS A 79 2.82 -23.77 3.14
C HIS A 79 2.18 -23.22 1.87
N TRP A 80 0.96 -22.68 1.97
CA TRP A 80 0.27 -22.09 0.82
C TRP A 80 0.99 -20.86 0.28
N ALA A 81 1.53 -20.00 1.16
CA ALA A 81 2.34 -18.87 0.73
C ALA A 81 3.52 -19.32 -0.15
N GLU A 82 4.24 -20.37 0.28
CA GLU A 82 5.36 -20.94 -0.47
C GLU A 82 4.93 -21.58 -1.80
N GLN A 83 3.78 -22.28 -1.84
CA GLN A 83 3.27 -22.88 -3.08
C GLN A 83 3.02 -21.82 -4.17
N TYR A 84 2.36 -20.71 -3.83
CA TYR A 84 2.19 -19.62 -4.79
C TYR A 84 3.51 -18.91 -5.11
N LEU A 85 4.39 -18.75 -4.12
CA LEU A 85 5.63 -18.00 -4.29
C LEU A 85 6.68 -18.73 -5.15
N ASN A 86 6.75 -20.06 -5.05
CA ASN A 86 7.77 -20.87 -5.72
C ASN A 86 7.41 -21.28 -7.16
N ALA A 87 6.18 -20.98 -7.61
CA ALA A 87 5.78 -21.19 -9.00
C ALA A 87 6.69 -20.46 -9.99
N ASP A 88 6.95 -21.07 -11.14
CA ASP A 88 7.69 -20.43 -12.22
C ASP A 88 6.93 -19.22 -12.77
N ARG A 89 7.66 -18.14 -13.07
CA ARG A 89 7.11 -16.88 -13.62
C ARG A 89 7.94 -16.38 -14.81
N GLY A 90 8.86 -17.19 -15.31
CA GLY A 90 9.86 -16.76 -16.29
C GLY A 90 10.79 -15.68 -15.75
N GLU A 91 11.46 -14.99 -16.67
CA GLU A 91 12.36 -13.89 -16.32
C GLU A 91 11.58 -12.63 -15.96
N LEU A 92 11.74 -12.17 -14.72
CA LEU A 92 11.13 -10.93 -14.23
C LEU A 92 12.10 -9.76 -14.40
N ALA A 93 11.67 -8.76 -15.16
CA ALA A 93 12.38 -7.50 -15.37
C ALA A 93 11.62 -6.30 -14.79
N LEU A 94 12.35 -5.24 -14.43
CA LEU A 94 11.74 -3.96 -14.13
C LEU A 94 11.13 -3.36 -15.42
N THR A 95 9.95 -2.77 -15.27
CA THR A 95 9.25 -2.08 -16.35
C THR A 95 9.20 -0.58 -16.04
N THR A 96 8.06 0.08 -16.15
CA THR A 96 7.84 1.47 -15.68
C THR A 96 7.36 1.53 -14.23
N ARG A 97 7.33 0.38 -13.53
CA ARG A 97 6.80 0.25 -12.16
C ARG A 97 7.87 -0.27 -11.22
N VAL A 98 8.05 0.43 -10.10
CA VAL A 98 8.96 0.09 -8.99
C VAL A 98 8.26 0.08 -7.61
N GLY A 99 6.93 0.27 -7.60
CA GLY A 99 6.11 0.19 -6.39
C GLY A 99 5.61 -1.22 -6.08
N ILE A 100 4.63 -1.33 -5.18
CA ILE A 100 4.08 -2.62 -4.70
C ILE A 100 3.38 -3.45 -5.79
N SER A 101 3.06 -2.85 -6.94
CA SER A 101 2.50 -3.54 -8.12
C SER A 101 3.55 -4.10 -9.07
N CYS A 102 4.84 -3.85 -8.81
CA CYS A 102 5.93 -4.45 -9.57
C CYS A 102 6.12 -5.91 -9.13
N GLU A 103 5.83 -6.86 -10.03
CA GLU A 103 5.96 -8.29 -9.73
C GLU A 103 7.36 -8.64 -9.25
N LYS A 104 8.40 -8.20 -9.97
CA LYS A 104 9.80 -8.48 -9.64
C LYS A 104 10.13 -8.10 -8.19
N LEU A 105 9.88 -6.84 -7.84
CA LEU A 105 10.24 -6.32 -6.52
C LEU A 105 9.38 -6.92 -5.40
N ALA A 106 8.07 -7.07 -5.63
CA ALA A 106 7.17 -7.68 -4.64
C ALA A 106 7.52 -9.16 -4.40
N HIS A 107 7.84 -9.90 -5.46
CA HIS A 107 8.24 -11.31 -5.41
C HIS A 107 9.57 -11.49 -4.68
N GLU A 108 10.61 -10.73 -5.06
CA GLU A 108 11.92 -10.76 -4.43
C GLU A 108 11.84 -10.38 -2.95
N ALA A 109 11.10 -9.31 -2.61
CA ALA A 109 10.91 -8.91 -1.22
C ALA A 109 10.19 -9.97 -0.38
N LEU A 110 9.14 -10.59 -0.93
CA LEU A 110 8.41 -11.65 -0.23
C LEU A 110 9.26 -12.92 -0.08
N LYS A 111 10.07 -13.27 -1.08
CA LYS A 111 11.04 -14.37 -0.97
C LYS A 111 12.05 -14.14 0.15
N ALA A 112 12.58 -12.92 0.26
CA ALA A 112 13.44 -12.56 1.38
C ALA A 112 12.73 -12.70 2.73
N CYS A 113 11.49 -12.24 2.83
CA CYS A 113 10.72 -12.32 4.08
C CYS A 113 10.38 -13.76 4.51
N ILE A 114 9.98 -14.63 3.56
CA ILE A 114 9.67 -16.03 3.85
C ILE A 114 10.95 -16.82 4.17
N GLY A 115 11.99 -16.65 3.34
CA GLY A 115 13.26 -17.38 3.50
C GLY A 115 14.11 -16.89 4.67
N ARG A 116 13.87 -15.66 5.16
CA ARG A 116 14.70 -14.98 6.17
C ARG A 116 16.19 -14.98 5.82
N ASP A 117 16.49 -14.83 4.53
CA ASP A 117 17.83 -14.92 3.97
C ASP A 117 18.25 -13.58 3.35
N THR A 118 19.40 -13.07 3.76
CA THR A 118 19.99 -11.83 3.24
C THR A 118 20.39 -11.94 1.77
N SER A 119 20.66 -13.15 1.25
CA SER A 119 20.97 -13.35 -0.18
C SER A 119 19.81 -12.92 -1.09
N HIS A 120 18.57 -13.10 -0.63
CA HIS A 120 17.37 -12.62 -1.32
C HIS A 120 17.19 -11.10 -1.19
N VAL A 121 17.68 -10.51 -0.10
CA VAL A 121 17.75 -9.05 0.04
C VAL A 121 18.75 -8.47 -0.95
N ASP A 122 19.94 -9.07 -1.10
CA ASP A 122 20.93 -8.65 -2.09
C ASP A 122 20.38 -8.72 -3.52
N ALA A 123 19.62 -9.77 -3.84
CA ALA A 123 18.92 -9.89 -5.12
C ALA A 123 17.95 -8.71 -5.36
N PHE A 124 17.15 -8.34 -4.37
CA PHE A 124 16.29 -7.15 -4.44
C PHE A 124 17.13 -5.88 -4.64
N LEU A 125 18.20 -5.72 -3.86
CA LEU A 125 19.05 -4.53 -3.87
C LEU A 125 19.84 -4.36 -5.17
N SER A 126 20.04 -5.42 -5.95
CA SER A 126 20.63 -5.33 -7.29
C SER A 126 19.83 -4.42 -8.25
N ASN A 127 18.55 -4.18 -7.95
CA ASN A 127 17.69 -3.28 -8.72
C ASN A 127 17.86 -1.79 -8.36
N MET A 128 18.55 -1.45 -7.26
CA MET A 128 18.66 -0.09 -6.74
C MET A 128 19.18 0.95 -7.75
N PRO A 129 20.23 0.65 -8.56
CA PRO A 129 20.71 1.59 -9.57
C PRO A 129 19.64 1.99 -10.60
N ALA A 130 18.75 1.06 -10.99
CA ALA A 130 17.64 1.37 -11.89
C ALA A 130 16.57 2.22 -11.18
N ILE A 131 16.24 1.88 -9.93
CA ILE A 131 15.19 2.56 -9.14
C ILE A 131 15.56 4.02 -8.85
N VAL A 132 16.81 4.28 -8.47
CA VAL A 132 17.26 5.61 -8.00
C VAL A 132 17.89 6.44 -9.12
N GLY A 133 18.54 5.80 -10.09
CA GLY A 133 19.39 6.45 -11.08
C GLY A 133 20.87 6.51 -10.61
N PRO A 134 21.72 7.31 -11.29
CA PRO A 134 21.37 8.30 -12.33
C PRO A 134 20.92 7.65 -13.65
N TRP A 135 20.04 8.34 -14.38
CA TRP A 135 19.72 8.00 -15.77
C TRP A 135 20.55 8.87 -16.72
N PRO A 136 20.90 8.38 -17.92
CA PRO A 136 21.58 9.20 -18.92
C PRO A 136 20.83 10.50 -19.18
N ASP A 137 21.52 11.62 -19.43
CA ASP A 137 20.91 12.95 -19.61
C ASP A 137 19.83 13.00 -20.71
N SER A 138 19.92 12.11 -21.70
CA SER A 138 18.94 11.95 -22.79
C SER A 138 17.69 11.15 -22.39
N ALA A 139 17.70 10.45 -21.26
CA ALA A 139 16.63 9.60 -20.78
C ALA A 139 15.94 10.28 -19.59
N LYS A 140 14.64 10.55 -19.75
CA LYS A 140 13.80 11.01 -18.64
C LYS A 140 13.67 9.86 -17.62
N ASP A 141 13.74 10.20 -16.32
CA ASP A 141 13.36 9.30 -15.22
C ASP A 141 11.98 8.67 -15.53
N PRO A 142 11.90 7.35 -15.73
CA PRO A 142 10.65 6.70 -16.11
C PRO A 142 9.75 6.39 -14.90
N PHE A 143 10.24 6.59 -13.67
CA PHE A 143 9.54 6.18 -12.45
C PHE A 143 8.93 7.36 -11.72
N GLU A 144 7.76 7.08 -11.13
CA GLU A 144 6.99 8.01 -10.33
C GLU A 144 7.25 7.75 -8.83
N SER A 145 6.65 8.56 -7.95
CA SER A 145 6.88 8.47 -6.50
C SER A 145 5.78 7.75 -5.70
N GLU A 146 4.59 7.52 -6.26
CA GLU A 146 3.44 6.98 -5.50
C GLU A 146 3.56 5.49 -5.09
N ILE A 147 2.59 4.96 -4.33
CA ILE A 147 2.76 3.65 -3.66
C ILE A 147 2.65 2.46 -4.62
N TRP A 148 1.79 2.53 -5.63
CA TRP A 148 1.45 1.37 -6.46
C TRP A 148 2.58 1.03 -7.42
N GLN A 149 3.03 2.03 -8.16
CA GLN A 149 3.95 1.95 -9.28
C GLN A 149 5.25 2.70 -8.99
N GLY A 150 5.31 3.55 -7.98
CA GLY A 150 6.44 4.41 -7.68
C GLY A 150 7.30 4.02 -6.47
N ARG A 151 8.27 4.90 -6.20
CA ARG A 151 9.33 4.71 -5.19
C ARG A 151 8.83 4.63 -3.75
N ALA A 152 7.69 5.23 -3.41
CA ALA A 152 7.10 5.04 -2.08
C ALA A 152 6.70 3.56 -1.85
N GLY A 153 6.27 2.85 -2.90
CA GLY A 153 6.06 1.42 -2.84
C GLY A 153 7.37 0.65 -2.63
N THR A 154 8.48 1.08 -3.22
CA THR A 154 9.81 0.52 -2.92
C THR A 154 10.18 0.67 -1.45
N LEU A 155 9.94 1.85 -0.85
CA LEU A 155 10.17 2.06 0.60
C LEU A 155 9.34 1.12 1.46
N TYR A 156 8.09 0.85 1.08
CA TYR A 156 7.27 -0.16 1.75
C TYR A 156 7.94 -1.54 1.72
N LEU A 157 8.43 -1.98 0.56
CA LEU A 157 9.09 -3.28 0.38
C LEU A 157 10.41 -3.37 1.17
N LEU A 158 11.24 -2.32 1.15
CA LEU A 158 12.46 -2.23 1.96
C LEU A 158 12.14 -2.32 3.46
N ARG A 159 11.12 -1.60 3.93
CA ARG A 159 10.67 -1.67 5.34
C ARG A 159 10.13 -3.06 5.71
N LEU A 160 9.41 -3.70 4.79
CA LEU A 160 8.89 -5.07 4.98
C LEU A 160 10.05 -6.06 5.17
N MET A 161 11.07 -6.01 4.31
CA MET A 161 12.27 -6.84 4.44
C MET A 161 13.03 -6.54 5.73
N ARG A 162 13.25 -5.26 6.08
CA ARG A 162 13.89 -4.86 7.34
C ARG A 162 13.21 -5.45 8.58
N HIS A 163 11.88 -5.57 8.55
CA HIS A 163 11.11 -6.12 9.65
C HIS A 163 11.20 -7.65 9.75
N HIS A 164 11.11 -8.36 8.62
CA HIS A 164 11.08 -9.84 8.60
C HIS A 164 12.46 -10.49 8.48
N VAL A 165 13.48 -9.73 8.09
CA VAL A 165 14.88 -10.15 7.98
C VAL A 165 15.75 -9.17 8.79
N PRO A 166 15.73 -9.23 10.14
CA PRO A 166 16.40 -8.23 10.98
C PRO A 166 17.90 -8.07 10.69
N ASP A 167 18.58 -9.15 10.30
CA ASP A 167 20.00 -9.15 9.95
C ASP A 167 20.33 -8.33 8.70
N SER A 168 19.31 -8.02 7.88
CA SER A 168 19.45 -7.14 6.71
C SER A 168 19.43 -5.65 7.03
N ALA A 169 19.16 -5.26 8.29
CA ALA A 169 18.93 -3.85 8.64
C ALA A 169 20.05 -2.92 8.16
N ALA A 170 21.32 -3.29 8.41
CA ALA A 170 22.48 -2.50 7.98
C ALA A 170 22.61 -2.41 6.44
N LEU A 171 22.25 -3.46 5.71
CA LEU A 171 22.28 -3.49 4.24
C LEU A 171 21.22 -2.56 3.62
N LEU A 172 20.13 -2.30 4.36
CA LEU A 172 18.99 -1.54 3.87
C LEU A 172 19.07 -0.04 4.17
N GLU A 173 19.93 0.41 5.09
CA GLU A 173 20.02 1.82 5.49
C GLU A 173 20.36 2.75 4.31
N ASP A 174 21.42 2.45 3.56
CA ASP A 174 21.84 3.25 2.40
C ASP A 174 20.79 3.25 1.27
N PRO A 175 20.24 2.09 0.83
CA PRO A 175 19.14 2.04 -0.12
C PRO A 175 17.91 2.84 0.32
N ILE A 176 17.50 2.74 1.58
CA ILE A 176 16.37 3.50 2.13
C ILE A 176 16.65 5.01 2.04
N ALA A 177 17.85 5.44 2.41
CA ALA A 177 18.25 6.84 2.33
C ALA A 177 18.22 7.36 0.89
N GLN A 178 18.77 6.60 -0.07
CA GLN A 178 18.80 6.95 -1.49
C GLN A 178 17.39 7.09 -2.08
N VAL A 179 16.50 6.12 -1.83
CA VAL A 179 15.11 6.18 -2.31
C VAL A 179 14.37 7.34 -1.68
N SER A 180 14.54 7.56 -0.37
CA SER A 180 13.88 8.65 0.34
C SER A 180 14.31 10.02 -0.21
N GLN A 181 15.61 10.22 -0.44
CA GLN A 181 16.14 11.44 -1.02
C GLN A 181 15.64 11.66 -2.44
N LYS A 182 15.57 10.59 -3.25
CA LYS A 182 15.04 10.67 -4.60
C LYS A 182 13.57 11.09 -4.63
N ILE A 183 12.73 10.48 -3.77
CA ILE A 183 11.32 10.90 -3.63
C ILE A 183 11.22 12.38 -3.24
N LEU A 184 12.04 12.86 -2.29
CA LEU A 184 12.04 14.27 -1.90
C LEU A 184 12.45 15.19 -3.06
N ALA A 185 13.44 14.80 -3.86
CA ALA A 185 13.88 15.54 -5.04
C ALA A 185 12.81 15.58 -6.15
N ASP A 186 11.94 14.58 -6.23
CA ASP A 186 10.82 14.52 -7.17
C ASP A 186 9.63 15.41 -6.75
N SER A 187 9.66 15.99 -5.55
CA SER A 187 8.59 16.88 -5.09
C SER A 187 8.63 18.21 -5.85
N LEU A 188 7.44 18.76 -6.15
CA LEU A 188 7.29 20.04 -6.84
C LEU A 188 7.84 21.24 -6.05
N ASP A 189 7.87 21.13 -4.72
CA ASP A 189 8.33 22.17 -3.80
C ASP A 189 8.76 21.56 -2.46
N GLN A 190 9.20 22.41 -1.52
CA GLN A 190 9.42 22.01 -0.13
C GLN A 190 8.17 22.19 0.75
N ASP A 191 7.15 22.87 0.23
CA ASP A 191 5.90 23.20 0.92
C ASP A 191 4.78 22.21 0.55
N GLY A 192 3.55 22.71 0.38
CA GLY A 192 2.34 21.92 0.18
C GLY A 192 2.07 21.48 -1.26
N GLY A 193 2.98 21.63 -2.22
CA GLY A 193 2.79 21.30 -3.64
C GLY A 193 2.78 19.79 -3.91
N GLY A 194 3.61 19.03 -3.20
CA GLY A 194 3.57 17.56 -3.20
C GLY A 194 4.21 16.93 -4.45
N TRP A 195 3.56 15.88 -4.98
CA TRP A 195 4.04 15.12 -6.15
C TRP A 195 2.99 15.08 -7.25
N THR A 196 3.41 14.59 -8.42
CA THR A 196 2.49 14.29 -9.52
C THR A 196 2.56 12.82 -9.89
N PHE A 197 1.44 12.29 -10.36
CA PHE A 197 1.37 11.00 -11.02
C PHE A 197 0.50 11.16 -12.27
N HIS A 198 1.02 10.78 -13.44
CA HIS A 198 0.37 11.05 -14.73
C HIS A 198 -0.05 12.53 -14.89
N LYS A 199 0.80 13.46 -14.44
CA LYS A 199 0.57 14.93 -14.47
C LYS A 199 -0.55 15.44 -13.54
N HIS A 200 -1.09 14.61 -12.67
CA HIS A 200 -2.11 15.01 -11.69
C HIS A 200 -1.55 15.03 -10.27
N LYS A 201 -1.95 16.01 -9.47
CA LYS A 201 -1.55 16.19 -8.06
C LYS A 201 -2.49 15.40 -7.13
N TYR A 202 -2.51 14.07 -7.23
CA TYR A 202 -3.35 13.23 -6.39
C TYR A 202 -3.01 13.40 -4.90
N VAL A 203 -4.01 13.29 -4.03
CA VAL A 203 -3.81 13.44 -2.57
C VAL A 203 -4.01 12.14 -1.78
N GLY A 204 -4.74 11.17 -2.34
CA GLY A 204 -5.13 9.92 -1.66
C GLY A 204 -4.02 8.89 -1.48
N ALA A 205 -4.27 7.86 -0.66
CA ALA A 205 -3.23 6.92 -0.21
C ALA A 205 -2.67 6.03 -1.34
N GLY A 206 -3.43 5.85 -2.42
CA GLY A 206 -2.95 5.11 -3.58
C GLY A 206 -1.92 5.92 -4.38
N HIS A 207 -2.40 6.89 -5.15
CA HIS A 207 -1.56 7.57 -6.14
C HIS A 207 -1.05 8.94 -5.68
N GLY A 208 -1.29 9.33 -4.44
CA GLY A 208 -1.15 10.71 -3.98
C GLY A 208 -0.25 10.91 -2.78
N ASP A 209 -0.16 12.20 -2.41
CA ASP A 209 0.79 12.68 -1.41
C ASP A 209 0.67 11.99 -0.05
N ILE A 210 -0.54 11.69 0.44
CA ILE A 210 -0.68 11.08 1.77
C ILE A 210 -0.02 9.71 1.82
N GLY A 211 -0.10 8.93 0.72
CA GLY A 211 0.57 7.63 0.61
C GLY A 211 2.08 7.78 0.63
N ILE A 212 2.60 8.77 -0.10
CA ILE A 212 4.04 9.07 -0.18
C ILE A 212 4.59 9.52 1.18
N VAL A 213 3.95 10.51 1.81
CA VAL A 213 4.31 11.03 3.13
C VAL A 213 4.31 9.92 4.18
N THR A 214 3.31 9.03 4.12
CA THR A 214 3.24 7.86 5.00
C THR A 214 4.48 6.98 4.86
N GLN A 215 4.86 6.60 3.63
CA GLN A 215 6.01 5.71 3.45
C GLN A 215 7.34 6.37 3.82
N LEU A 216 7.50 7.68 3.59
CA LEU A 216 8.67 8.43 4.04
C LEU A 216 8.76 8.48 5.57
N ALA A 217 7.66 8.84 6.26
CA ALA A 217 7.64 8.95 7.71
C ALA A 217 7.86 7.59 8.41
N LEU A 218 7.24 6.52 7.90
CA LEU A 218 7.38 5.18 8.48
C LEU A 218 8.74 4.54 8.23
N THR A 219 9.40 4.87 7.12
CA THR A 219 10.67 4.22 6.74
C THR A 219 11.87 5.03 7.21
N THR A 220 11.76 6.36 7.17
CA THR A 220 12.81 7.32 7.50
C THR A 220 12.26 8.41 8.46
N PRO A 221 11.97 8.07 9.74
CA PRO A 221 11.33 8.99 10.70
C PRO A 221 12.01 10.36 10.86
N ALA A 222 13.33 10.43 10.68
CA ALA A 222 14.10 11.68 10.73
C ALA A 222 13.67 12.73 9.68
N LEU A 223 12.90 12.34 8.65
CA LEU A 223 12.34 13.26 7.66
C LEU A 223 11.06 13.96 8.12
N ALA A 224 10.43 13.53 9.22
CA ALA A 224 9.14 14.09 9.64
C ALA A 224 9.12 15.63 9.79
N PRO A 225 10.15 16.31 10.34
CA PRO A 225 10.19 17.77 10.36
C PRO A 225 10.11 18.40 8.96
N LYS A 226 10.78 17.82 7.96
CA LYS A 226 10.73 18.28 6.56
C LYS A 226 9.39 17.99 5.88
N LEU A 227 8.67 16.97 6.33
CA LEU A 227 7.36 16.59 5.81
C LEU A 227 6.21 17.36 6.45
N THR A 228 6.46 18.07 7.54
CA THR A 228 5.43 18.80 8.30
C THR A 228 4.64 19.81 7.46
N PRO A 229 5.26 20.64 6.59
CA PRO A 229 4.51 21.55 5.72
C PRO A 229 3.57 20.80 4.74
N LYS A 230 4.05 19.67 4.19
CA LYS A 230 3.28 18.81 3.27
C LYS A 230 2.07 18.20 3.98
N LEU A 231 2.28 17.63 5.16
CA LEU A 231 1.19 17.03 5.94
C LEU A 231 0.17 18.09 6.37
N ARG A 232 0.61 19.26 6.83
CA ARG A 232 -0.28 20.36 7.21
C ARG A 232 -1.13 20.82 6.02
N ALA A 233 -0.54 20.92 4.83
CA ALA A 233 -1.29 21.25 3.61
C ALA A 233 -2.38 20.21 3.31
N LEU A 234 -2.07 18.92 3.46
CA LEU A 234 -3.05 17.83 3.28
C LEU A 234 -4.17 17.86 4.32
N LEU A 235 -3.85 18.12 5.60
CA LEU A 235 -4.85 18.26 6.66
C LEU A 235 -5.82 19.42 6.37
N ASN A 236 -5.31 20.53 5.83
CA ASN A 236 -6.11 21.70 5.47
C ASN A 236 -7.02 21.49 4.25
N LEU A 237 -6.83 20.42 3.47
CA LEU A 237 -7.72 20.07 2.36
C LEU A 237 -8.99 19.32 2.81
N GLN A 238 -9.09 18.92 4.09
CA GLN A 238 -10.26 18.17 4.56
C GLN A 238 -11.52 19.04 4.48
N LYS A 239 -12.57 18.47 3.88
CA LYS A 239 -13.90 19.07 3.79
C LYS A 239 -14.96 18.02 4.13
N ASP A 240 -15.84 18.32 5.08
CA ASP A 240 -16.92 17.44 5.52
C ASP A 240 -16.42 16.01 5.87
N GLY A 241 -15.28 15.95 6.56
CA GLY A 241 -14.64 14.68 6.95
C GLY A 241 -13.90 13.94 5.82
N ASN A 242 -13.99 14.40 4.57
CA ASN A 242 -13.37 13.74 3.42
C ASN A 242 -12.30 14.61 2.72
N TRP A 243 -11.60 14.02 1.75
CA TRP A 243 -10.58 14.69 0.93
C TRP A 243 -10.91 14.58 -0.56
N PRO A 244 -10.48 15.58 -1.38
CA PRO A 244 -10.61 15.51 -2.83
C PRO A 244 -9.77 14.38 -3.42
N ILE A 245 -10.01 14.06 -4.70
CA ILE A 245 -9.18 13.08 -5.42
C ILE A 245 -7.77 13.63 -5.67
N ALA A 246 -7.67 14.91 -6.06
CA ALA A 246 -6.44 15.60 -6.40
C ALA A 246 -6.56 17.10 -6.05
N LYS A 247 -5.42 17.78 -5.93
CA LYS A 247 -5.37 19.25 -5.84
C LYS A 247 -5.84 19.84 -7.17
N GLU A 248 -6.59 20.93 -7.11
CA GLU A 248 -7.03 21.69 -8.29
C GLU A 248 -8.01 20.93 -9.22
N ILE A 249 -8.76 19.95 -8.68
CA ILE A 249 -9.81 19.25 -9.42
C ILE A 249 -11.17 19.96 -9.27
N ASP A 250 -11.95 19.99 -10.35
CA ASP A 250 -13.35 20.42 -10.30
C ASP A 250 -14.21 19.33 -9.66
N GLU A 251 -14.48 19.48 -8.36
CA GLU A 251 -15.30 18.54 -7.57
C GLU A 251 -16.74 18.42 -8.07
N THR A 252 -17.25 19.40 -8.83
CA THR A 252 -18.59 19.29 -9.43
C THR A 252 -18.65 18.23 -10.53
N ARG A 253 -17.52 18.03 -11.23
CA ARG A 253 -17.35 17.01 -12.27
C ARG A 253 -16.75 15.72 -11.72
N HIS A 254 -15.92 15.83 -10.70
CA HIS A 254 -15.19 14.73 -10.08
C HIS A 254 -15.41 14.74 -8.56
N PRO A 255 -16.59 14.29 -8.09
CA PRO A 255 -16.91 14.32 -6.67
C PRO A 255 -15.90 13.49 -5.88
N SER A 256 -15.64 13.91 -4.64
CA SER A 256 -14.79 13.17 -3.71
C SER A 256 -15.29 11.74 -3.53
N LEU A 257 -14.33 10.84 -3.32
CA LEU A 257 -14.59 9.40 -3.17
C LEU A 257 -14.41 9.02 -1.70
N MET A 258 -15.10 7.98 -1.27
CA MET A 258 -15.00 7.42 0.09
C MET A 258 -14.31 6.06 0.00
N GLN A 259 -13.02 6.06 -0.33
CA GLN A 259 -12.24 4.87 -0.68
C GLN A 259 -10.84 4.94 -0.06
N TRP A 260 -10.19 3.80 0.15
CA TRP A 260 -8.80 3.77 0.61
C TRP A 260 -7.86 4.47 -0.39
N CYS A 261 -8.01 4.21 -1.70
CA CYS A 261 -7.13 4.83 -2.69
C CYS A 261 -7.33 6.34 -2.82
N HIS A 262 -8.57 6.81 -2.65
CA HIS A 262 -8.97 8.21 -2.77
C HIS A 262 -10.05 8.55 -1.73
N GLY A 263 -9.67 9.30 -0.69
CA GLY A 263 -10.59 9.81 0.33
C GLY A 263 -10.23 9.42 1.76
N ALA A 264 -11.18 9.66 2.66
CA ALA A 264 -11.06 9.54 4.10
C ALA A 264 -10.48 8.20 4.59
N PRO A 265 -10.88 7.01 4.09
CA PRO A 265 -10.35 5.75 4.59
C PRO A 265 -8.82 5.64 4.48
N GLY A 266 -8.27 6.05 3.33
CA GLY A 266 -6.82 6.07 3.12
C GLY A 266 -6.13 7.07 4.03
N PHE A 267 -6.74 8.23 4.24
CA PHE A 267 -6.23 9.26 5.15
C PHE A 267 -6.23 8.79 6.61
N VAL A 268 -7.32 8.20 7.11
CA VAL A 268 -7.39 7.70 8.50
C VAL A 268 -6.29 6.68 8.75
N PHE A 269 -6.12 5.71 7.85
CA PHE A 269 -5.07 4.70 7.96
C PHE A 269 -3.66 5.33 8.00
N SER A 270 -3.37 6.24 7.07
CA SER A 270 -2.11 6.96 6.99
C SER A 270 -1.83 7.82 8.22
N LEU A 271 -2.80 8.66 8.60
CA LEU A 271 -2.72 9.59 9.72
C LEU A 271 -2.44 8.85 11.03
N ARG A 272 -3.16 7.75 11.31
CA ARG A 272 -2.92 6.92 12.50
C ARG A 272 -1.52 6.36 12.53
N ALA A 273 -1.05 5.81 11.41
CA ALA A 273 0.26 5.17 11.34
C ALA A 273 1.41 6.16 11.53
N MET A 274 1.28 7.38 10.99
CA MET A 274 2.35 8.37 11.07
C MET A 274 2.23 9.37 12.22
N ARG A 275 1.09 9.40 12.93
CA ARG A 275 0.84 10.29 14.07
C ARG A 275 2.05 10.42 15.02
N PRO A 276 2.70 9.32 15.49
CA PRO A 276 3.80 9.42 16.45
C PRO A 276 5.00 10.24 15.99
N TYR A 277 5.16 10.47 14.68
CA TYR A 277 6.29 11.21 14.11
C TYR A 277 6.02 12.71 13.95
N PHE A 278 4.80 13.18 14.21
CA PHE A 278 4.38 14.58 14.04
C PHE A 278 3.74 15.14 15.32
N PRO A 279 4.51 15.29 16.41
CA PRO A 279 3.98 15.77 17.69
C PRO A 279 3.30 17.14 17.58
N ASP A 280 3.86 18.05 16.78
CA ASP A 280 3.32 19.40 16.56
C ASP A 280 1.99 19.43 15.77
N LEU A 281 1.58 18.29 15.21
CA LEU A 281 0.34 18.13 14.47
C LEU A 281 -0.64 17.16 15.14
N HIS A 282 -0.33 16.60 16.32
CA HIS A 282 -1.18 15.58 16.97
C HIS A 282 -2.65 15.99 17.06
N ASP A 283 -2.93 17.20 17.57
CA ASP A 283 -4.32 17.67 17.73
C ASP A 283 -5.03 17.84 16.38
N GLN A 284 -4.32 18.32 15.35
CA GLN A 284 -4.87 18.47 14.01
C GLN A 284 -5.12 17.12 13.34
N ILE A 285 -4.22 16.16 13.54
CA ILE A 285 -4.33 14.78 13.07
C ILE A 285 -5.54 14.10 13.74
N ASP A 286 -5.68 14.20 15.06
CA ASP A 286 -6.77 13.58 15.80
C ASP A 286 -8.13 14.17 15.42
N ALA A 287 -8.21 15.49 15.29
CA ALA A 287 -9.41 16.15 14.81
C ALA A 287 -9.78 15.72 13.38
N ALA A 288 -8.81 15.58 12.48
CA ALA A 288 -9.04 15.12 11.12
C ALA A 288 -9.51 13.65 11.08
N ILE A 289 -8.90 12.77 11.89
CA ILE A 289 -9.30 11.37 12.02
C ILE A 289 -10.74 11.27 12.53
N ASN A 290 -11.10 12.00 13.58
CA ASN A 290 -12.45 11.93 14.17
C ASN A 290 -13.53 12.30 13.15
N LYS A 291 -13.37 13.44 12.46
CA LYS A 291 -14.31 13.86 11.40
C LYS A 291 -14.38 12.87 10.24
N ALA A 292 -13.24 12.28 9.88
CA ALA A 292 -13.17 11.29 8.82
C ALA A 292 -13.88 9.99 9.19
N GLN A 293 -13.78 9.54 10.43
CA GLN A 293 -14.48 8.35 10.91
C GLN A 293 -16.01 8.55 10.92
N GLU A 294 -16.50 9.72 11.29
CA GLU A 294 -17.92 10.07 11.19
C GLU A 294 -18.40 10.00 9.72
N ALA A 295 -17.65 10.61 8.79
CA ALA A 295 -17.98 10.56 7.36
C ALA A 295 -17.91 9.14 6.78
N ILE A 296 -16.93 8.32 7.20
CA ILE A 296 -16.82 6.91 6.80
C ILE A 296 -18.00 6.12 7.35
N TRP A 297 -18.43 6.37 8.59
CA TRP A 297 -19.57 5.69 9.19
C TRP A 297 -20.86 5.96 8.40
N GLU A 298 -21.06 7.19 7.94
CA GLU A 298 -22.25 7.58 7.18
C GLU A 298 -22.22 7.15 5.71
N LEU A 299 -21.04 7.25 5.05
CA LEU A 299 -20.91 7.17 3.59
C LEU A 299 -20.03 6.00 3.10
N GLY A 300 -19.40 5.26 4.01
CA GLY A 300 -18.38 4.25 3.70
C GLY A 300 -18.92 2.89 3.27
N LEU A 301 -20.22 2.61 3.45
CA LEU A 301 -20.87 1.40 2.96
C LEU A 301 -21.15 1.48 1.46
N LEU A 302 -20.11 1.37 0.64
CA LEU A 302 -20.22 1.53 -0.81
C LEU A 302 -21.09 0.44 -1.45
N ARG A 303 -21.88 0.82 -2.48
CA ARG A 303 -22.62 -0.16 -3.31
C ARG A 303 -21.74 -0.97 -4.26
N LYS A 304 -20.45 -0.60 -4.38
CA LYS A 304 -19.48 -1.33 -5.20
C LYS A 304 -19.17 -2.68 -4.57
N GLU A 305 -18.72 -3.63 -5.38
CA GLU A 305 -18.25 -4.93 -4.89
C GLU A 305 -17.25 -4.78 -3.72
N PRO A 306 -17.38 -5.61 -2.67
CA PRO A 306 -16.46 -5.60 -1.55
C PRO A 306 -15.01 -5.78 -2.00
N SER A 307 -14.14 -4.87 -1.58
CA SER A 307 -12.71 -4.89 -1.89
C SER A 307 -11.94 -4.03 -0.89
N LEU A 308 -10.61 -4.23 -0.82
CA LEU A 308 -9.73 -3.46 0.06
C LEU A 308 -9.40 -2.07 -0.49
N CYS A 309 -9.32 -1.90 -1.81
CA CYS A 309 -8.88 -0.62 -2.40
C CYS A 309 -9.99 0.44 -2.40
N HIS A 310 -11.23 0.02 -2.67
CA HIS A 310 -12.35 0.93 -2.91
C HIS A 310 -13.70 0.23 -2.67
N GLY A 311 -13.78 -0.53 -1.59
CA GLY A 311 -14.98 -1.23 -1.15
C GLY A 311 -15.11 -1.18 0.37
N ILE A 312 -16.18 -1.80 0.87
CA ILE A 312 -16.55 -1.78 2.29
C ILE A 312 -15.41 -2.30 3.18
N LEU A 313 -14.70 -3.34 2.74
CA LEU A 313 -13.61 -3.94 3.51
C LEU A 313 -12.45 -2.97 3.75
N GLY A 314 -12.06 -2.21 2.73
CA GLY A 314 -11.04 -1.17 2.87
C GLY A 314 -11.48 0.01 3.73
N ASN A 315 -12.77 0.32 3.71
CA ASN A 315 -13.36 1.42 4.47
C ASN A 315 -13.55 1.08 5.95
N ALA A 316 -13.52 -0.20 6.32
CA ALA A 316 -13.65 -0.67 7.70
C ALA A 316 -12.30 -0.76 8.46
N LEU A 317 -11.16 -0.50 7.79
CA LEU A 317 -9.81 -0.50 8.37
C LEU A 317 -9.52 0.81 9.14
#